data_AF-A0A1H9WGA8-F1
#
_entry.id   AF-A0A1H9WGA8-F1
#
_cell.length_a   1.000
_cell.length_b   1.000
_cell.length_c   1.000
_cell.angle_alpha   90.00
_cell.angle_beta   90.00
_cell.angle_gamma   90.00
#
_symmetry.space_group_name_H-M   'P 1'
#
loop_
_entity.id
_entity.type
_entity.pdbx_description
1 polymer ?
#
loop_
_entity_poly.entity_id
_entity_poly.type
_entity_poly.pdbx_seq_one_letter_code
_entity_poly.pdbx_strand_id
1 'polypeptide(L)'
;MIGYYSTSMHASSADGIRLGGSAYGHSLFSPIRGGKSQFDQVVKLLLNEADSKRGYLPVFEAKELADLDNPDVACLAGLHLLLRDGRLHMVCNMRANDLDCGLLSDVFSFTMIHEYAAIQLGLELGTYTHTIGSAHVNDSDAERVERVLAEADSRSAPPSFPFPEMPRDTDGSTIADVLHHEHVLRTNYRRYTAERIAGLDLDPYWQQAVLLFELYRQIQHDQTTAFDPDVLAALDPGLRWLMERKWPVCAATSGGGSE
;
A
#
# COMPACT_ATOMS: atom_id res chain seq x y z
N MET A 1 -12.43 -6.99 -1.73
CA MET A 1 -11.27 -6.48 -2.50
C MET A 1 -9.98 -7.03 -1.92
N ILE A 2 -9.52 -6.56 -0.76
CA ILE A 2 -8.19 -6.91 -0.22
C ILE A 2 -7.97 -8.42 0.02
N GLY A 3 -9.02 -9.18 0.36
CA GLY A 3 -8.94 -10.65 0.51
C GLY A 3 -8.44 -11.40 -0.74
N TYR A 4 -8.53 -10.79 -1.92
CA TYR A 4 -7.94 -11.32 -3.15
C TYR A 4 -6.40 -11.28 -3.11
N TYR A 5 -5.80 -10.22 -2.57
CA TYR A 5 -4.35 -10.01 -2.49
C TYR A 5 -3.75 -10.60 -1.21
N SER A 6 -4.53 -10.60 -0.13
CA SER A 6 -4.12 -11.10 1.18
C SER A 6 -5.24 -11.92 1.79
N THR A 7 -5.15 -13.24 1.65
CA THR A 7 -6.17 -14.17 2.17
C THR A 7 -6.24 -14.17 3.70
N SER A 8 -5.17 -13.81 4.40
CA SER A 8 -5.17 -13.69 5.86
C SER A 8 -6.17 -12.64 6.36
N MET A 9 -6.46 -11.61 5.57
CA MET A 9 -7.44 -10.57 5.91
C MET A 9 -8.88 -11.11 6.04
N HIS A 10 -9.18 -12.32 5.54
CA HIS A 10 -10.48 -12.93 5.75
C HIS A 10 -10.78 -13.20 7.24
N ALA A 11 -9.75 -13.48 8.05
CA ALA A 11 -9.91 -13.74 9.48
C ALA A 11 -10.38 -12.49 10.26
N SER A 12 -10.09 -11.30 9.75
CA SER A 12 -10.49 -10.01 10.36
C SER A 12 -11.88 -9.55 9.92
N SER A 13 -12.60 -10.32 9.10
CA SER A 13 -13.93 -9.96 8.60
C SER A 13 -15.02 -10.74 9.33
N ALA A 14 -15.77 -10.08 10.20
CA ALA A 14 -16.85 -10.70 10.97
C ALA A 14 -18.02 -11.18 10.09
N ASP A 15 -18.32 -10.47 8.99
CA ASP A 15 -19.41 -10.80 8.06
C ASP A 15 -18.93 -11.50 6.78
N GLY A 16 -17.62 -11.73 6.64
CA GLY A 16 -16.97 -12.28 5.44
C GLY A 16 -16.98 -11.36 4.21
N ILE A 17 -17.49 -10.12 4.34
CA ILE A 17 -17.67 -9.16 3.24
C ILE A 17 -16.84 -7.89 3.48
N ARG A 18 -16.84 -7.37 4.72
CA ARG A 18 -16.29 -6.08 5.10
C ARG A 18 -15.26 -6.24 6.22
N LEU A 19 -14.29 -5.33 6.21
CA LEU A 19 -13.38 -5.11 7.32
C LEU A 19 -13.89 -3.93 8.15
N GLY A 20 -13.61 -3.97 9.45
CA GLY A 20 -13.86 -2.89 10.40
C GLY A 20 -12.63 -2.01 10.50
N GLY A 21 -11.90 -2.13 11.61
CA GLY A 21 -10.74 -1.32 11.94
C GLY A 21 -9.58 -1.41 10.94
N SER A 22 -9.42 -2.54 10.25
CA SER A 22 -8.39 -2.72 9.21
C SER A 22 -8.69 -1.97 7.91
N ALA A 23 -9.90 -1.44 7.73
CA ALA A 23 -10.31 -0.69 6.54
C ALA A 23 -9.92 0.81 6.62
N TYR A 24 -8.66 1.13 6.86
CA TYR A 24 -8.20 2.51 7.08
C TYR A 24 -8.65 3.50 5.98
N GLY A 25 -8.66 3.06 4.72
CA GLY A 25 -9.10 3.88 3.60
C GLY A 25 -10.55 4.35 3.72
N HIS A 26 -11.44 3.55 4.33
CA HIS A 26 -12.80 3.97 4.60
C HIS A 26 -12.82 5.15 5.57
N SER A 27 -12.07 5.09 6.67
CA SER A 27 -11.99 6.20 7.63
C SER A 27 -11.36 7.45 7.00
N LEU A 28 -10.26 7.30 6.27
CA LEU A 28 -9.47 8.40 5.69
C LEU A 28 -10.18 9.13 4.54
N PHE A 29 -10.79 8.38 3.62
CA PHE A 29 -11.20 8.92 2.32
C PHE A 29 -12.71 8.90 2.08
N SER A 30 -13.52 8.31 2.97
CA SER A 30 -14.97 8.37 2.80
C SER A 30 -15.54 9.74 3.14
N PRO A 31 -16.56 10.20 2.39
CA PRO A 31 -17.33 11.41 2.70
C PRO A 31 -17.87 11.45 4.14
N ILE A 32 -17.60 12.52 4.87
CA ILE A 32 -18.26 12.77 6.15
C ILE A 32 -19.64 13.37 5.89
N ARG A 33 -20.71 12.63 6.24
CA ARG A 33 -22.12 13.06 6.09
C ARG A 33 -22.46 13.54 4.66
N GLY A 34 -21.92 12.86 3.65
CA GLY A 34 -22.15 13.19 2.23
C GLY A 34 -21.34 14.37 1.70
N GLY A 35 -20.40 14.90 2.50
CA GLY A 35 -19.50 15.98 2.12
C GLY A 35 -18.12 15.51 1.67
N LYS A 36 -17.09 16.29 2.04
CA LYS A 36 -15.69 15.96 1.80
C LYS A 36 -15.17 14.94 2.82
N SER A 37 -14.15 14.17 2.44
CA SER A 37 -13.49 13.23 3.34
C SER A 37 -12.66 13.94 4.41
N GLN A 38 -12.23 13.24 5.47
CA GLN A 38 -11.31 13.85 6.44
C GLN A 38 -9.98 14.24 5.79
N PHE A 39 -9.48 13.44 4.84
CA PHE A 39 -8.31 13.78 4.04
C PHE A 39 -8.48 15.12 3.32
N ASP A 40 -9.57 15.28 2.56
CA ASP A 40 -9.87 16.51 1.83
C ASP A 40 -9.98 17.73 2.76
N GLN A 41 -10.58 17.55 3.94
CA GLN A 41 -10.74 18.62 4.93
C GLN A 41 -9.39 19.04 5.51
N VAL A 42 -8.50 18.08 5.80
CA VAL A 42 -7.15 18.37 6.30
C VAL A 42 -6.28 19.03 5.23
N VAL A 43 -6.33 18.55 3.97
CA VAL A 43 -5.63 19.20 2.85
C VAL A 43 -6.12 20.64 2.70
N LYS A 44 -7.44 20.86 2.68
CA LYS A 44 -8.02 22.21 2.62
C LYS A 44 -7.61 23.07 3.80
N LEU A 45 -7.55 22.52 5.01
CA LEU A 45 -7.09 23.23 6.20
C LEU A 45 -5.63 23.69 6.02
N LEU A 46 -4.73 22.81 5.60
CA LEU A 46 -3.31 23.12 5.46
C LEU A 46 -3.02 24.10 4.31
N LEU A 47 -3.84 24.12 3.25
CA LEU A 47 -3.79 25.17 2.21
C LEU A 47 -4.13 26.55 2.76
N ASN A 48 -5.02 26.64 3.76
CA ASN A 48 -5.47 27.91 4.31
C ASN A 48 -4.66 28.35 5.55
N GLU A 49 -4.06 27.41 6.27
CA GLU A 49 -3.33 27.64 7.53
C GLU A 49 -2.09 26.75 7.60
N ALA A 50 -0.98 27.26 7.08
CA ALA A 50 0.26 26.49 6.92
C ALA A 50 0.88 26.05 8.25
N ASP A 51 0.76 26.83 9.32
CA ASP A 51 1.28 26.52 10.65
C ASP A 51 0.30 25.73 11.53
N SER A 52 -0.82 25.28 10.94
CA SER A 52 -1.84 24.53 11.64
C SER A 52 -1.26 23.32 12.36
N LYS A 53 -1.79 23.09 13.56
CA LYS A 53 -1.52 21.91 14.41
C LYS A 53 -2.70 20.94 14.37
N ARG A 54 -3.66 21.18 13.48
CA ARG A 54 -4.96 20.50 13.41
C ARG A 54 -5.07 19.58 12.19
N GLY A 55 -3.99 19.39 11.43
CA GLY A 55 -3.93 18.48 10.28
C GLY A 55 -3.91 17.01 10.68
N TYR A 56 -4.84 16.58 11.53
CA TYR A 56 -4.88 15.24 12.09
C TYR A 56 -6.00 14.41 11.45
N LEU A 57 -5.66 13.19 11.04
CA LEU A 57 -6.54 12.21 10.42
C LEU A 57 -6.73 11.04 11.41
N PRO A 58 -7.75 11.11 12.29
CA PRO A 58 -8.03 10.01 13.22
C PRO A 58 -8.54 8.78 12.45
N VAL A 59 -8.14 7.60 12.90
CA VAL A 59 -8.62 6.33 12.32
C VAL A 59 -9.29 5.48 13.38
N PHE A 60 -8.63 5.28 14.52
CA PHE A 60 -9.25 4.66 15.68
C PHE A 60 -10.41 5.49 16.23
N GLU A 61 -11.54 4.85 16.46
CA GLU A 61 -12.73 5.45 17.07
C GLU A 61 -13.13 4.75 18.37
N ALA A 62 -13.61 5.53 19.36
CA ALA A 62 -14.05 4.97 20.64
C ALA A 62 -15.16 3.91 20.52
N LYS A 63 -15.99 3.97 19.46
CA LYS A 63 -17.05 2.99 19.18
C LYS A 63 -16.50 1.60 18.86
N GLU A 64 -15.26 1.48 18.42
CA GLU A 64 -14.63 0.18 18.13
C GLU A 64 -14.41 -0.65 19.40
N LEU A 65 -14.43 0.00 20.57
CA LEU A 65 -14.36 -0.65 21.89
C LEU A 65 -15.74 -1.01 22.45
N ALA A 66 -16.84 -0.70 21.74
CA ALA A 66 -18.18 -1.00 22.21
C ALA A 66 -18.49 -2.51 22.24
N ASP A 67 -17.77 -3.28 21.43
CA ASP A 67 -17.84 -4.74 21.37
C ASP A 67 -16.47 -5.31 21.73
N LEU A 68 -16.40 -6.05 22.85
CA LEU A 68 -15.16 -6.66 23.33
C LEU A 68 -14.75 -7.87 22.48
N ASP A 69 -15.69 -8.46 21.76
CA ASP A 69 -15.43 -9.58 20.85
C ASP A 69 -15.14 -9.10 19.43
N ASN A 70 -15.00 -7.77 19.22
CA ASN A 70 -14.67 -7.19 17.92
C ASN A 70 -13.31 -7.74 17.42
N PRO A 71 -13.29 -8.54 16.35
CA PRO A 71 -12.07 -9.16 15.85
C PRO A 71 -11.16 -8.17 15.09
N ASP A 72 -11.64 -6.96 14.80
CA ASP A 72 -10.97 -6.00 13.92
C ASP A 72 -11.10 -4.57 14.45
N VAL A 73 -10.30 -4.26 15.47
CA VAL A 73 -10.13 -2.90 16.03
C VAL A 73 -8.90 -2.23 15.39
N ALA A 74 -9.04 -0.99 14.91
CA ALA A 74 -7.97 -0.29 14.22
C ALA A 74 -6.70 -0.19 15.08
N CYS A 75 -5.56 -0.63 14.52
CA CYS A 75 -4.24 -0.45 15.15
C CYS A 75 -3.68 0.96 14.93
N LEU A 76 -4.06 1.61 13.83
CA LEU A 76 -3.73 3.00 13.54
C LEU A 76 -4.62 3.94 14.38
N ALA A 77 -4.01 4.74 15.25
CA ALA A 77 -4.72 5.80 15.96
C ALA A 77 -4.97 7.01 15.06
N GLY A 78 -3.98 7.39 14.25
CA GLY A 78 -4.14 8.43 13.23
C GLY A 78 -2.83 8.91 12.61
N LEU A 79 -2.99 9.72 11.56
CA LEU A 79 -1.90 10.34 10.81
C LEU A 79 -1.94 11.86 11.01
N HIS A 80 -0.82 12.47 11.39
CA HIS A 80 -0.71 13.92 11.61
C HIS A 80 0.14 14.56 10.51
N LEU A 81 -0.49 15.33 9.64
CA LEU A 81 0.16 16.13 8.61
C LEU A 81 0.52 17.51 9.15
N LEU A 82 1.79 17.89 8.97
CA LEU A 82 2.38 19.11 9.51
C LEU A 82 3.19 19.81 8.41
N LEU A 83 2.74 20.97 7.94
CA LEU A 83 3.52 21.79 7.02
C LEU A 83 4.54 22.63 7.79
N ARG A 84 5.84 22.38 7.60
CA ARG A 84 6.94 23.12 8.24
C ARG A 84 8.02 23.40 7.20
N ASP A 85 8.53 24.63 7.18
CA ASP A 85 9.63 25.05 6.30
C ASP A 85 9.42 24.67 4.82
N GLY A 86 8.19 24.81 4.32
CA GLY A 86 7.82 24.50 2.93
C GLY A 86 7.74 23.00 2.61
N ARG A 87 7.84 22.13 3.62
CA ARG A 87 7.77 20.67 3.49
C ARG A 87 6.59 20.11 4.26
N LEU A 88 5.98 19.05 3.73
CA LEU A 88 4.97 18.30 4.47
C LEU A 88 5.64 17.22 5.29
N HIS A 89 5.48 17.24 6.61
CA HIS A 89 5.90 16.17 7.52
C HIS A 89 4.70 15.34 7.93
N MET A 90 4.91 14.06 8.25
CA MET A 90 3.86 13.19 8.77
C MET A 90 4.30 12.44 10.03
N VAL A 91 3.45 12.46 11.06
CA VAL A 91 3.60 11.62 12.26
C VAL A 91 2.48 10.57 12.26
N CYS A 92 2.84 9.30 12.18
CA CYS A 92 1.96 8.16 12.35
C CYS A 92 1.96 7.74 13.83
N ASN A 93 0.77 7.53 14.40
CA ASN A 93 0.60 6.98 15.74
C ASN A 93 -0.18 5.66 15.66
N MET A 94 0.45 4.57 16.06
CA MET A 94 -0.16 3.24 16.13
C MET A 94 -0.22 2.77 17.58
N ARG A 95 -1.36 2.23 18.02
CA ARG A 95 -1.47 1.63 19.35
C ARG A 95 -0.68 0.32 19.44
N ALA A 96 -0.59 -0.41 18.33
CA ALA A 96 0.18 -1.64 18.19
C ALA A 96 0.59 -1.83 16.74
N ASN A 97 1.73 -2.48 16.48
CA ASN A 97 2.16 -2.88 15.14
C ASN A 97 2.89 -4.23 15.21
N ASP A 98 2.46 -5.19 14.38
CA ASP A 98 3.26 -6.38 14.08
C ASP A 98 4.50 -5.96 13.27
N LEU A 99 5.69 -6.27 13.78
CA LEU A 99 6.97 -5.88 13.19
C LEU A 99 7.42 -6.75 12.02
N ASP A 100 6.80 -7.90 11.80
CA ASP A 100 7.17 -8.79 10.70
C ASP A 100 6.43 -8.41 9.41
N CYS A 101 5.09 -8.57 9.38
CA CYS A 101 4.31 -8.30 8.17
C CYS A 101 3.60 -6.94 8.21
N GLY A 102 2.99 -6.59 9.35
CA GLY A 102 2.20 -5.37 9.49
C GLY A 102 2.99 -4.11 9.14
N LEU A 103 4.13 -3.91 9.81
CA LEU A 103 4.98 -2.73 9.71
C LEU A 103 5.35 -2.40 8.26
N LEU A 104 5.71 -3.42 7.46
CA LEU A 104 6.11 -3.24 6.07
C LEU A 104 4.97 -2.64 5.24
N SER A 105 3.76 -3.20 5.36
CA SER A 105 2.58 -2.71 4.65
C SER A 105 2.08 -1.37 5.17
N ASP A 106 2.15 -1.15 6.49
CA ASP A 106 1.72 0.09 7.14
C ASP A 106 2.63 1.26 6.74
N VAL A 107 3.95 1.10 6.88
CA VAL A 107 4.91 2.15 6.49
C VAL A 107 4.76 2.49 5.02
N PHE A 108 4.72 1.50 4.12
CA PHE A 108 4.51 1.72 2.70
C PHE A 108 3.22 2.51 2.42
N SER A 109 2.10 2.07 2.99
CA SER A 109 0.79 2.70 2.74
C SER A 109 0.75 4.14 3.26
N PHE A 110 1.31 4.38 4.45
CA PHE A 110 1.29 5.70 5.06
C PHE A 110 2.25 6.66 4.35
N THR A 111 3.43 6.23 3.91
CA THR A 111 4.32 7.09 3.12
C THR A 111 3.75 7.41 1.74
N MET A 112 3.00 6.49 1.11
CA MET A 112 2.26 6.78 -0.12
C MET A 112 1.18 7.84 0.10
N ILE A 113 0.44 7.78 1.21
CA ILE A 113 -0.55 8.80 1.58
C ILE A 113 0.13 10.15 1.87
N HIS A 114 1.30 10.12 2.50
CA HIS A 114 2.11 11.31 2.79
C HIS A 114 2.60 11.99 1.51
N GLU A 115 3.14 11.21 0.57
CA GLU A 115 3.57 11.71 -0.75
C GLU A 115 2.40 12.26 -1.55
N TYR A 116 1.28 11.54 -1.61
CA TYR A 116 0.07 12.02 -2.27
C TYR A 116 -0.43 13.33 -1.64
N ALA A 117 -0.46 13.44 -0.31
CA ALA A 117 -0.84 14.67 0.37
C ALA A 117 0.11 15.84 0.06
N ALA A 118 1.42 15.57 -0.04
CA ALA A 118 2.41 16.59 -0.43
C ALA A 118 2.15 17.09 -1.85
N ILE A 119 1.86 16.18 -2.79
CA ILE A 119 1.49 16.51 -4.17
C ILE A 119 0.22 17.38 -4.21
N GLN A 120 -0.85 16.97 -3.51
CA GLN A 120 -2.09 17.74 -3.47
C GLN A 120 -1.93 19.16 -2.89
N LEU A 121 -0.91 19.36 -2.04
CA LEU A 121 -0.58 20.65 -1.45
C LEU A 121 0.48 21.44 -2.26
N GLY A 122 1.07 20.86 -3.30
CA GLY A 122 2.17 21.46 -4.05
C GLY A 122 3.46 21.60 -3.24
N LEU A 123 3.70 20.70 -2.29
CA LEU A 123 4.81 20.73 -1.34
C LEU A 123 5.86 19.65 -1.63
N GLU A 124 7.05 19.84 -1.09
CA GLU A 124 8.04 18.77 -1.01
C GLU A 124 7.79 17.87 0.21
N LEU A 125 8.28 16.64 0.14
CA LEU A 125 8.30 15.73 1.28
C LEU A 125 9.26 16.25 2.37
N GLY A 126 8.78 16.18 3.60
CA GLY A 126 9.52 16.30 4.84
C GLY A 126 9.70 14.94 5.49
N THR A 127 9.81 14.93 6.82
CA THR A 127 10.06 13.70 7.58
C THR A 127 8.78 12.89 7.78
N TYR A 128 8.91 11.58 7.67
CA TYR A 128 7.96 10.62 8.21
C TYR A 128 8.44 10.14 9.59
N THR A 129 7.53 10.08 10.57
CA THR A 129 7.82 9.59 11.93
C THR A 129 6.78 8.54 12.30
N HIS A 130 7.23 7.35 12.66
CA HIS A 130 6.35 6.23 13.00
C HIS A 130 6.45 5.91 14.49
N THR A 131 5.35 6.08 15.23
CA THR A 131 5.28 5.86 16.67
C THR A 131 4.39 4.67 16.98
N ILE A 132 4.91 3.71 17.74
CA ILE A 132 4.20 2.47 18.09
C ILE A 132 4.08 2.37 19.60
N GLY A 133 2.87 2.12 20.10
CA GLY A 133 2.61 1.82 21.51
C GLY A 133 3.11 0.43 21.90
N SER A 134 2.60 -0.62 21.23
CA SER A 134 3.00 -2.01 21.42
C SER A 134 3.58 -2.60 20.13
N ALA A 135 4.91 -2.66 20.04
CA ALA A 135 5.63 -3.30 18.95
C ALA A 135 5.88 -4.78 19.29
N HIS A 136 5.52 -5.70 18.41
CA HIS A 136 5.56 -7.13 18.69
C HIS A 136 5.89 -7.99 17.47
N VAL A 137 6.33 -9.21 17.73
CA VAL A 137 6.45 -10.32 16.78
C VAL A 137 5.65 -11.47 17.37
N ASN A 138 4.81 -12.13 16.57
CA ASN A 138 4.07 -13.30 17.05
C ASN A 138 5.00 -14.51 17.18
N ASP A 139 4.78 -15.36 18.18
CA ASP A 139 5.57 -16.59 18.35
C ASP A 139 5.50 -17.50 17.11
N SER A 140 4.36 -17.53 16.42
CA SER A 140 4.19 -18.28 15.17
C SER A 140 5.06 -17.78 14.01
N ASP A 141 5.54 -16.54 14.10
CA ASP A 141 6.35 -15.87 13.08
C ASP A 141 7.84 -15.78 13.48
N ALA A 142 8.20 -16.17 14.71
CA ALA A 142 9.55 -16.02 15.26
C ALA A 142 10.63 -16.67 14.37
N GLU A 143 10.43 -17.91 13.91
CA GLU A 143 11.38 -18.59 13.03
C GLU A 143 11.56 -17.85 11.68
N ARG A 144 10.50 -17.20 11.17
CA ARG A 144 10.60 -16.40 9.93
C ARG A 144 11.45 -15.17 10.17
N VAL A 145 11.20 -14.45 11.26
CA VAL A 145 11.98 -13.26 11.65
C VAL A 145 13.45 -13.62 11.88
N GLU A 146 13.76 -14.72 12.56
CA GLU A 146 15.14 -15.19 12.76
C GLU A 146 15.85 -15.42 11.42
N ARG A 147 15.19 -16.03 10.43
CA ARG A 147 15.76 -16.21 9.09
C ARG A 147 16.02 -14.89 8.38
N VAL A 148 15.12 -13.91 8.51
CA VAL A 148 15.29 -12.57 7.91
C VAL A 148 16.48 -11.86 8.53
N LEU A 149 16.63 -11.92 9.87
CA LEU A 149 17.76 -11.32 10.58
C LEU A 149 19.09 -12.00 10.22
N ALA A 150 19.12 -13.33 10.20
CA ALA A 150 20.31 -14.08 9.79
C ALA A 150 20.71 -13.79 8.33
N GLU A 151 19.74 -13.67 7.43
CA GLU A 151 19.98 -13.25 6.05
C GLU A 151 20.58 -11.83 5.99
N ALA A 152 20.00 -10.88 6.74
CA ALA A 152 20.50 -9.51 6.82
C ALA A 152 21.95 -9.44 7.32
N ASP A 153 22.29 -10.17 8.38
CA ASP A 153 23.64 -10.22 8.96
C ASP A 153 24.68 -10.86 8.01
N SER A 154 24.25 -11.82 7.20
CA SER A 154 25.12 -12.52 6.25
C SER A 154 25.43 -11.71 4.98
N ARG A 155 24.60 -10.71 4.66
CA ARG A 155 24.73 -9.94 3.42
C ARG A 155 25.75 -8.81 3.59
N SER A 156 26.67 -8.70 2.63
CA SER A 156 27.62 -7.58 2.59
C SER A 156 26.95 -6.23 2.28
N ALA A 157 25.84 -6.26 1.53
CA ALA A 157 24.98 -5.11 1.28
C ALA A 157 23.55 -5.57 0.95
N PRO A 158 22.51 -4.83 1.35
CA PRO A 158 21.14 -5.11 0.93
C PRO A 158 20.97 -4.80 -0.57
N PRO A 159 20.12 -5.55 -1.30
CA PRO A 159 19.71 -5.14 -2.64
C PRO A 159 19.03 -3.76 -2.52
N SER A 160 19.49 -2.82 -3.33
CA SER A 160 18.99 -1.45 -3.32
C SER A 160 18.35 -1.16 -4.67
N PHE A 161 17.07 -0.83 -4.62
CA PHE A 161 16.30 -0.36 -5.76
C PHE A 161 15.71 0.99 -5.37
N PRO A 162 16.12 2.09 -6.02
CA PRO A 162 15.44 3.37 -5.84
C PRO A 162 13.96 3.20 -6.15
N PHE A 163 13.10 3.61 -5.24
CA PHE A 163 11.67 3.66 -5.50
C PHE A 163 11.36 4.97 -6.24
N PRO A 164 10.61 4.93 -7.36
CA PRO A 164 10.31 6.13 -8.12
C PRO A 164 9.43 7.11 -7.31
N GLU A 165 9.57 8.40 -7.58
CA GLU A 165 8.70 9.44 -7.00
C GLU A 165 7.34 9.43 -7.71
N MET A 166 6.26 9.64 -6.96
CA MET A 166 4.92 9.79 -7.51
C MET A 166 4.83 11.04 -8.39
N PRO A 167 4.20 10.98 -9.58
CA PRO A 167 4.07 12.12 -10.48
C PRO A 167 3.34 13.30 -9.83
N ARG A 168 3.87 14.52 -10.01
CA ARG A 168 3.36 15.75 -9.38
C ARG A 168 1.98 16.18 -9.86
N ASP A 169 1.52 15.63 -10.98
CA ASP A 169 0.18 15.83 -11.55
C ASP A 169 -0.79 14.71 -11.15
N THR A 170 -0.37 13.75 -10.31
CA THR A 170 -1.28 12.74 -9.75
C THR A 170 -2.41 13.42 -8.99
N ASP A 171 -3.64 13.08 -9.36
CA ASP A 171 -4.84 13.54 -8.67
C ASP A 171 -5.85 12.40 -8.43
N GLY A 172 -7.03 12.76 -7.91
CA GLY A 172 -8.09 11.79 -7.65
C GLY A 172 -8.60 11.06 -8.90
N SER A 173 -8.47 11.65 -10.10
CA SER A 173 -8.83 11.00 -11.35
C SER A 173 -7.81 9.94 -11.76
N THR A 174 -6.52 10.22 -11.60
CA THR A 174 -5.46 9.22 -11.80
C THR A 174 -5.67 8.00 -10.92
N ILE A 175 -5.95 8.22 -9.62
CA ILE A 175 -6.21 7.12 -8.68
C ILE A 175 -7.49 6.36 -9.07
N ALA A 176 -8.55 7.05 -9.50
CA ALA A 176 -9.77 6.40 -9.95
C ALA A 176 -9.56 5.52 -11.19
N ASP A 177 -8.72 5.95 -12.13
CA ASP A 177 -8.39 5.19 -13.33
C ASP A 177 -7.58 3.93 -12.98
N VAL A 178 -6.57 4.05 -12.11
CA VAL A 178 -5.82 2.89 -11.59
C VAL A 178 -6.75 1.90 -10.88
N LEU A 179 -7.70 2.39 -10.06
CA LEU A 179 -8.68 1.54 -9.39
C LEU A 179 -9.67 0.89 -10.36
N HIS A 180 -9.99 1.52 -11.48
CA HIS A 180 -10.77 0.89 -12.54
C HIS A 180 -10.01 -0.30 -13.15
N HIS A 181 -8.72 -0.12 -13.44
CA HIS A 181 -7.86 -1.19 -13.95
C HIS A 181 -7.69 -2.33 -12.92
N GLU A 182 -7.45 -1.99 -11.65
CA GLU A 182 -7.44 -2.95 -10.53
C GLU A 182 -8.70 -3.81 -10.54
N HIS A 183 -9.87 -3.17 -10.65
CA HIS A 183 -11.14 -3.86 -10.54
C HIS A 183 -11.33 -4.87 -11.65
N VAL A 184 -11.16 -4.46 -12.91
CA VAL A 184 -11.41 -5.32 -14.07
C VAL A 184 -10.40 -6.48 -14.16
N LEU A 185 -9.18 -6.28 -13.64
CA LEU A 185 -8.16 -7.34 -13.55
C LEU A 185 -8.50 -8.31 -12.40
N ARG A 186 -8.72 -7.80 -11.19
CA ARG A 186 -9.05 -8.64 -10.03
C ARG A 186 -10.27 -9.52 -10.26
N THR A 187 -11.31 -9.03 -10.94
CA THR A 187 -12.52 -9.81 -11.25
C THR A 187 -12.42 -10.59 -12.56
N ASN A 188 -11.24 -10.60 -13.19
CA ASN A 188 -10.96 -11.31 -14.45
C ASN A 188 -11.87 -10.91 -15.62
N TYR A 189 -12.42 -9.69 -15.61
CA TYR A 189 -13.17 -9.14 -16.75
C TYR A 189 -12.25 -8.80 -17.92
N ARG A 190 -10.98 -8.48 -17.64
CA ARG A 190 -9.97 -8.18 -18.65
C ARG A 190 -8.65 -8.87 -18.34
N ARG A 191 -7.84 -9.00 -19.39
CA ARG A 191 -6.43 -9.39 -19.36
C ARG A 191 -5.65 -8.35 -20.16
N TYR A 192 -4.46 -7.99 -19.72
CA TYR A 192 -3.62 -7.02 -20.43
C TYR A 192 -2.29 -7.64 -20.87
N THR A 193 -1.79 -7.17 -22.02
CA THR A 193 -0.40 -7.35 -22.46
C THR A 193 0.43 -6.16 -21.99
N ALA A 194 1.76 -6.30 -21.99
CA ALA A 194 2.67 -5.18 -21.70
C ALA A 194 2.43 -3.98 -22.63
N GLU A 195 2.26 -4.22 -23.94
CA GLU A 195 1.94 -3.18 -24.93
C GLU A 195 0.63 -2.45 -24.61
N ARG A 196 -0.40 -3.19 -24.18
CA ARG A 196 -1.67 -2.58 -23.79
C ARG A 196 -1.52 -1.66 -22.58
N ILE A 197 -0.69 -2.06 -21.60
CA ILE A 197 -0.44 -1.27 -20.39
C ILE A 197 0.39 -0.02 -20.71
N ALA A 198 1.41 -0.16 -21.55
CA ALA A 198 2.24 0.95 -22.03
C ALA A 198 1.42 2.01 -22.81
N GLY A 199 0.34 1.58 -23.47
CA GLY A 199 -0.59 2.46 -24.17
C GLY A 199 -1.75 3.01 -23.33
N LEU A 200 -1.76 2.81 -22.01
CA LEU A 200 -2.72 3.45 -21.12
C LEU A 200 -2.37 4.94 -20.96
N ASP A 201 -3.40 5.77 -20.77
CA ASP A 201 -3.25 7.18 -20.41
C ASP A 201 -2.93 7.33 -18.92
N LEU A 202 -1.82 6.71 -18.51
CA LEU A 202 -1.28 6.69 -17.16
C LEU A 202 0.21 6.94 -17.24
N ASP A 203 0.74 7.74 -16.32
CA ASP A 203 2.18 7.91 -16.16
C ASP A 203 2.85 6.54 -15.92
N PRO A 204 4.09 6.29 -16.43
CA PRO A 204 4.82 5.06 -16.20
C PRO A 204 4.84 4.60 -14.74
N TYR A 205 4.88 5.52 -13.78
CA TYR A 205 4.74 5.20 -12.36
C TYR A 205 3.47 4.40 -12.05
N TRP A 206 2.31 4.85 -12.55
CA TRP A 206 1.02 4.20 -12.32
C TRP A 206 0.81 2.96 -13.19
N GLN A 207 1.48 2.89 -14.34
CA GLN A 207 1.53 1.67 -15.14
C GLN A 207 2.16 0.50 -14.37
N GLN A 208 3.15 0.76 -13.49
CA GLN A 208 3.75 -0.27 -12.63
C GLN A 208 2.72 -0.96 -11.73
N ALA A 209 1.76 -0.21 -11.16
CA ALA A 209 0.69 -0.80 -10.35
C ALA A 209 -0.21 -1.71 -11.20
N VAL A 210 -0.53 -1.31 -12.44
CA VAL A 210 -1.35 -2.11 -13.36
C VAL A 210 -0.61 -3.39 -13.80
N LEU A 211 0.70 -3.32 -14.04
CA LEU A 211 1.55 -4.49 -14.31
C LEU A 211 1.50 -5.49 -13.15
N LEU A 212 1.64 -5.03 -11.91
CA LEU A 212 1.52 -5.88 -10.72
C LEU A 212 0.14 -6.54 -10.61
N PHE A 213 -0.94 -5.79 -10.89
CA PHE A 213 -2.29 -6.35 -10.90
C PHE A 213 -2.49 -7.41 -11.98
N GLU A 214 -1.94 -7.22 -13.18
CA GLU A 214 -2.03 -8.23 -14.25
C GLU A 214 -1.23 -9.49 -13.91
N LEU A 215 -0.01 -9.36 -13.40
CA LEU A 215 0.77 -10.53 -12.98
C LEU A 215 0.07 -11.31 -11.85
N TYR A 216 -0.51 -10.60 -10.88
CA TYR A 216 -1.26 -11.24 -9.82
C TYR A 216 -2.57 -11.87 -10.33
N ARG A 217 -3.20 -11.29 -11.36
CA ARG A 217 -4.33 -11.90 -12.06
C ARG A 217 -3.93 -13.23 -12.70
N GLN A 218 -2.77 -13.32 -13.36
CA GLN A 218 -2.26 -14.56 -13.95
C GLN A 218 -2.08 -15.66 -12.89
N ILE A 219 -1.53 -15.30 -11.72
CA ILE A 219 -1.38 -16.22 -10.59
C ILE A 219 -2.75 -16.76 -10.13
N GLN A 220 -3.71 -15.87 -9.91
CA GLN A 220 -4.98 -16.24 -9.27
C GLN A 220 -5.98 -16.90 -10.22
N HIS A 221 -6.09 -16.40 -11.45
CA HIS A 221 -7.16 -16.80 -12.38
C HIS A 221 -6.71 -17.78 -13.45
N ASP A 222 -5.47 -17.67 -13.92
CA ASP A 222 -4.93 -18.56 -14.94
C ASP A 222 -4.12 -19.71 -14.32
N GLN A 223 -3.86 -19.66 -12.99
CA GLN A 223 -3.07 -20.65 -12.24
C GLN A 223 -1.72 -20.92 -12.91
N THR A 224 -1.08 -19.85 -13.39
CA THR A 224 0.07 -19.97 -14.27
C THR A 224 1.28 -20.61 -13.57
N THR A 225 2.04 -21.40 -14.32
CA THR A 225 3.34 -21.93 -13.90
C THR A 225 4.51 -21.01 -14.29
N ALA A 226 4.26 -19.96 -15.09
CA ALA A 226 5.24 -18.95 -15.51
C ALA A 226 4.58 -17.58 -15.71
N PHE A 227 5.26 -16.50 -15.34
CA PHE A 227 4.78 -15.16 -15.69
C PHE A 227 4.84 -14.90 -17.19
N ASP A 228 3.94 -14.07 -17.71
CA ASP A 228 4.13 -13.46 -19.03
C ASP A 228 5.47 -12.70 -19.02
N PRO A 229 6.43 -13.07 -19.90
CA PRO A 229 7.78 -12.53 -19.86
C PRO A 229 7.83 -11.04 -20.20
N ASP A 230 6.93 -10.56 -21.07
CA ASP A 230 6.90 -9.16 -21.49
C ASP A 230 6.32 -8.29 -20.38
N VAL A 231 5.27 -8.77 -19.69
CA VAL A 231 4.69 -8.07 -18.54
C VAL A 231 5.69 -8.01 -17.38
N LEU A 232 6.40 -9.11 -17.10
CA LEU A 232 7.44 -9.14 -16.06
C LEU A 232 8.64 -8.23 -16.42
N ALA A 233 9.04 -8.22 -17.70
CA ALA A 233 10.13 -7.38 -18.20
C ALA A 233 9.78 -5.87 -18.25
N ALA A 234 8.49 -5.52 -18.22
CA ALA A 234 8.04 -4.13 -18.14
C ALA A 234 8.04 -3.56 -16.71
N LEU A 235 8.16 -4.41 -15.68
CA LEU A 235 8.29 -3.94 -14.30
C LEU A 235 9.64 -3.28 -14.04
N ASP A 236 9.64 -2.26 -13.18
CA ASP A 236 10.85 -1.68 -12.61
C ASP A 236 11.68 -2.75 -11.89
N PRO A 237 13.03 -2.63 -11.88
CA PRO A 237 13.91 -3.68 -11.36
C PRO A 237 13.58 -4.14 -9.93
N GLY A 238 13.20 -3.22 -9.05
CA GLY A 238 12.83 -3.56 -7.67
C GLY A 238 11.52 -4.35 -7.58
N LEU A 239 10.50 -3.95 -8.35
CA LEU A 239 9.21 -4.64 -8.38
C LEU A 239 9.33 -6.02 -9.01
N ARG A 240 10.12 -6.13 -10.10
CA ARG A 240 10.44 -7.42 -10.71
C ARG A 240 11.13 -8.35 -9.73
N TRP A 241 12.15 -7.85 -9.02
CA TRP A 241 12.86 -8.61 -8.01
C TRP A 241 11.92 -9.12 -6.90
N LEU A 242 10.97 -8.29 -6.45
CA LEU A 242 9.96 -8.70 -5.47
C LEU A 242 9.04 -9.80 -6.01
N MET A 243 8.55 -9.67 -7.24
CA MET A 243 7.70 -10.68 -7.89
C MET A 243 8.41 -12.02 -8.01
N GLU A 244 9.65 -12.02 -8.48
CA GLU A 244 10.47 -13.23 -8.63
C GLU A 244 10.74 -13.93 -7.29
N ARG A 245 10.99 -13.15 -6.22
CA ARG A 245 11.22 -13.69 -4.88
C ARG A 245 9.97 -14.21 -4.21
N LYS A 246 8.82 -13.57 -4.45
CA LYS A 246 7.54 -13.96 -3.86
C LYS A 246 6.94 -15.20 -4.53
N TRP A 247 7.14 -15.35 -5.84
CA TRP A 247 6.67 -16.49 -6.63
C TRP A 247 7.81 -17.16 -7.42
N PRO A 248 8.76 -17.82 -6.74
CA PRO A 248 9.95 -18.38 -7.40
C PRO A 248 9.64 -19.45 -8.44
N VAL A 249 8.54 -20.20 -8.27
CA VAL A 249 8.10 -21.21 -9.25
C VAL A 249 7.75 -20.57 -10.59
N CYS A 250 7.12 -19.38 -10.57
CA CYS A 250 6.71 -18.67 -11.78
C CYS A 250 7.87 -17.93 -12.46
N ALA A 251 8.96 -17.69 -11.73
CA ALA A 251 10.17 -17.04 -12.25
C ALA A 251 11.20 -18.04 -12.81
N ALA A 252 11.25 -19.29 -12.31
CA ALA A 252 12.21 -20.29 -12.76
C ALA A 252 11.91 -20.83 -14.18
N THR A 253 10.65 -20.80 -14.61
CA THR A 253 10.16 -21.34 -15.88
C THR A 253 10.30 -20.37 -17.06
N SER A 254 10.40 -19.07 -16.82
CA SER A 254 10.60 -18.06 -17.88
C SER A 254 12.03 -18.03 -18.44
N GLY A 255 13.01 -18.61 -17.73
CA GLY A 255 14.40 -18.74 -18.17
C GLY A 255 14.74 -20.01 -18.97
N GLY A 256 13.78 -20.93 -19.17
CA GLY A 256 14.01 -22.25 -19.79
C GLY A 256 13.98 -22.29 -21.33
N GLY A 257 13.99 -21.14 -22.00
CA GLY A 257 13.81 -21.01 -23.45
C GLY A 257 15.07 -20.62 -24.22
N SER A 258 16.21 -21.26 -23.93
CA SER A 258 17.38 -21.22 -24.82
C SER A 258 18.39 -22.29 -24.42
N GLU A 259 18.23 -23.48 -25.01
CA GLU A 259 19.30 -24.39 -25.46
C GLU A 259 18.75 -25.36 -26.52
#